data_AF-A0A8H4NK71-F1
#
_entry.id   AF-A0A8H4NK71-F1
#
_cell.length_a   1.000
_cell.length_b   1.000
_cell.length_c   1.000
_cell.angle_alpha   90.00
_cell.angle_beta   90.00
_cell.angle_gamma   90.00
#
_symmetry.space_group_name_H-M   'P 1'
#
loop_
_entity.id
_entity.type
_entity.pdbx_description
1 polymer ?
#
loop_
_entity_poly.entity_id
_entity_poly.type
_entity_poly.pdbx_seq_one_letter_code
_entity_poly.pdbx_strand_id
1 'polypeptide(L)'
;MNSGSSTNPIQDLVFRRTRYDTNCRHIAEQRDDRYRQFSIDVLVALAFYTTSTQLEAYKDLDSVAQIALQKYHSENSDFFSDWQKYCKALKGRLRAVATFEGAIYLAEKCIPEPVRRAWLDVCLCQLNSLKYLIPEIEGQSGRKRKRFSKGLEDYIPNIADQTQREHCPPKVIKAADPQPRLATSPSDPTLPPSAQRVAVMADVDKAKDYLRGYLFMGTKLSHMRKQEEHRQSARLTDTVRLHLPAEVDEDCMLEVRVCRSIGDAISEARATSMGDLTEMLGDYLFGAMEGSHWREEEKSNGMLESTNAVRVLPCEDGSEDQKLEIILCFETGKELYTNVFP
;
A
#
# COMPACT_ATOMS: atom_id res chain seq x y z
N MET A 1 -27.20 46.84 -38.64
CA MET A 1 -25.76 46.52 -38.55
C MET A 1 -25.66 45.20 -37.81
N ASN A 2 -25.45 44.11 -38.53
CA ASN A 2 -25.31 42.78 -37.94
C ASN A 2 -23.95 42.70 -37.27
N SER A 3 -23.94 42.66 -35.94
CA SER A 3 -22.79 42.29 -35.13
C SER A 3 -22.50 40.81 -35.37
N GLY A 4 -21.61 40.54 -36.34
CA GLY A 4 -21.06 39.20 -36.55
C GLY A 4 -20.33 38.76 -35.29
N SER A 5 -20.96 37.87 -34.52
CA SER A 5 -20.30 37.13 -33.45
C SER A 5 -19.15 36.34 -34.09
N SER A 6 -17.90 36.77 -33.87
CA SER A 6 -16.75 35.95 -34.18
C SER A 6 -16.76 34.81 -33.16
N THR A 7 -17.44 33.71 -33.49
CA THR A 7 -17.36 32.49 -32.69
C THR A 7 -15.90 32.08 -32.65
N ASN A 8 -15.34 31.97 -31.45
CA ASN A 8 -13.97 31.50 -31.28
C ASN A 8 -13.94 30.07 -31.85
N PRO A 9 -13.12 29.76 -32.87
CA PRO A 9 -13.16 28.46 -33.55
C PRO A 9 -12.93 27.27 -32.60
N ILE A 10 -12.31 27.52 -31.43
CA ILE A 10 -12.14 26.54 -30.37
C ILE A 10 -13.47 26.20 -29.68
N GLN A 11 -14.36 27.19 -29.49
CA GLN A 11 -15.67 26.97 -28.85
C GLN A 11 -16.55 25.99 -29.64
N ASP A 12 -16.50 26.03 -30.97
CA ASP A 12 -17.30 25.14 -31.82
C ASP A 12 -16.78 23.69 -31.80
N LEU A 13 -15.50 23.50 -31.44
CA LEU A 13 -14.82 22.21 -31.43
C LEU A 13 -14.86 21.50 -30.07
N VAL A 14 -15.12 22.23 -28.98
CA VAL A 14 -15.24 21.70 -27.63
C VAL A 14 -16.70 21.40 -27.34
N PHE A 15 -17.09 20.13 -27.17
CA PHE A 15 -18.45 19.73 -26.87
C PHE A 15 -18.48 18.35 -26.23
N ARG A 16 -19.54 18.05 -25.48
CA ARG A 16 -19.64 16.80 -24.73
C ARG A 16 -19.55 15.57 -25.64
N ARG A 17 -18.61 14.69 -25.34
CA ARG A 17 -18.29 13.48 -26.10
C ARG A 17 -18.98 12.27 -25.48
N THR A 18 -19.53 11.42 -26.33
CA THR A 18 -20.07 10.11 -25.94
C THR A 18 -19.00 9.03 -25.87
N ARG A 19 -17.92 9.19 -26.62
CA ARG A 19 -16.73 8.31 -26.61
C ARG A 19 -15.56 9.06 -25.99
N TYR A 20 -15.32 8.81 -24.71
CA TYR A 20 -14.31 9.52 -23.92
C TYR A 20 -13.15 8.62 -23.46
N ASP A 21 -13.28 7.29 -23.49
CA ASP A 21 -12.30 6.38 -22.88
C ASP A 21 -10.86 6.53 -23.39
N THR A 22 -10.70 6.74 -24.70
CA THR A 22 -9.38 6.99 -25.30
C THR A 22 -8.80 8.33 -24.84
N ASN A 23 -9.64 9.36 -24.73
CA ASN A 23 -9.20 10.68 -24.29
C ASN A 23 -8.86 10.68 -22.79
N CYS A 24 -9.65 9.98 -21.95
CA CYS A 24 -9.34 9.80 -20.54
C CYS A 24 -7.94 9.21 -20.35
N ARG A 25 -7.62 8.14 -21.09
CA ARG A 25 -6.28 7.51 -21.03
C ARG A 25 -5.18 8.45 -21.48
N HIS A 26 -5.37 9.13 -22.62
CA HIS A 26 -4.40 10.12 -23.10
C HIS A 26 -4.10 11.21 -22.08
N ILE A 27 -5.14 11.76 -21.44
CA ILE A 27 -4.97 12.80 -20.41
C ILE A 27 -4.27 12.24 -19.17
N ALA A 28 -4.66 11.04 -18.72
CA ALA A 28 -4.04 10.42 -17.56
C ALA A 28 -2.56 10.05 -17.79
N GLU A 29 -2.21 9.55 -18.99
CA GLU A 29 -0.84 9.20 -19.37
C GLU A 29 0.09 10.41 -19.39
N GLN A 30 -0.44 11.60 -19.69
CA GLN A 30 0.33 12.86 -19.73
C GLN A 30 0.02 13.77 -18.52
N ARG A 31 -0.59 13.21 -17.46
CA ARG A 31 -1.05 13.95 -16.27
C ARG A 31 0.07 14.73 -15.58
N ASP A 32 1.22 14.10 -15.44
CA ASP A 32 2.36 14.65 -14.69
C ASP A 32 3.31 15.49 -15.56
N ASP A 33 3.12 15.47 -16.88
CA ASP A 33 3.91 16.23 -17.85
C ASP A 33 3.08 17.39 -18.41
N ARG A 34 2.33 17.12 -19.48
CA ARG A 34 1.63 18.13 -20.30
C ARG A 34 0.47 18.80 -19.56
N TYR A 35 -0.16 18.07 -18.65
CA TYR A 35 -1.36 18.51 -17.95
C TYR A 35 -1.11 18.76 -16.46
N ARG A 36 0.16 18.88 -16.04
CA ARG A 36 0.56 18.98 -14.64
C ARG A 36 -0.15 20.11 -13.89
N GLN A 37 -0.31 21.25 -14.55
CA GLN A 37 -0.89 22.47 -13.99
C GLN A 37 -2.40 22.42 -13.77
N PHE A 38 -3.10 21.46 -14.38
CA PHE A 38 -4.56 21.38 -14.30
C PHE A 38 -5.02 20.57 -13.09
N SER A 39 -6.03 21.08 -12.40
CA SER A 39 -6.75 20.37 -11.34
C SER A 39 -7.63 19.25 -11.93
N ILE A 40 -7.98 18.27 -11.10
CA ILE A 40 -8.68 17.06 -11.55
C ILE A 40 -10.04 17.35 -12.19
N ASP A 41 -10.76 18.38 -11.77
CA ASP A 41 -12.01 18.83 -12.39
C ASP A 41 -11.81 19.37 -13.80
N VAL A 42 -10.75 20.13 -14.04
CA VAL A 42 -10.36 20.58 -15.39
C VAL A 42 -10.00 19.38 -16.26
N LEU A 43 -9.27 18.41 -15.73
CA LEU A 43 -8.91 17.20 -16.47
C LEU A 43 -10.13 16.36 -16.85
N VAL A 44 -11.10 16.21 -15.93
CA VAL A 44 -12.37 15.56 -16.24
C VAL A 44 -13.12 16.35 -17.30
N ALA A 45 -13.22 17.68 -17.19
CA ALA A 45 -13.86 18.49 -18.23
C ALA A 45 -13.19 18.31 -19.60
N LEU A 46 -11.86 18.38 -19.66
CA LEU A 46 -11.09 18.12 -20.88
C LEU A 46 -11.38 16.72 -21.44
N ALA A 47 -11.38 15.69 -20.60
CA ALA A 47 -11.63 14.31 -21.02
C ALA A 47 -12.99 14.13 -21.72
N PHE A 48 -14.02 14.79 -21.22
CA PHE A 48 -15.39 14.67 -21.73
C PHE A 48 -15.74 15.68 -22.82
N TYR A 49 -15.01 16.78 -22.99
CA TYR A 49 -15.37 17.83 -23.95
C TYR A 49 -14.39 17.98 -25.12
N THR A 50 -13.28 17.24 -25.11
CA THR A 50 -12.25 17.30 -26.16
C THR A 50 -11.91 15.90 -26.71
N THR A 51 -10.97 15.85 -27.65
CA THR A 51 -10.31 14.62 -28.08
C THR A 51 -8.79 14.77 -27.98
N SER A 52 -8.07 13.65 -27.90
CA SER A 52 -6.60 13.68 -27.84
C SER A 52 -6.00 14.39 -29.04
N THR A 53 -6.56 14.19 -30.25
CA THR A 53 -6.14 14.89 -31.46
C THR A 53 -6.34 16.40 -31.38
N GLN A 54 -7.45 16.86 -30.78
CA GLN A 54 -7.66 18.29 -30.55
C GLN A 54 -6.62 18.82 -29.57
N LEU A 55 -6.43 18.13 -28.44
CA LEU A 55 -5.45 18.53 -27.44
C LEU A 55 -4.04 18.60 -28.04
N GLU A 56 -3.60 17.60 -28.81
CA GLU A 56 -2.33 17.60 -29.55
C GLU A 56 -2.19 18.74 -30.57
N ALA A 57 -3.27 19.14 -31.24
CA ALA A 57 -3.24 20.21 -32.24
C ALA A 57 -3.12 21.62 -31.63
N TYR A 58 -3.60 21.82 -30.40
CA TYR A 58 -3.56 23.13 -29.75
C TYR A 58 -2.28 23.35 -28.94
N LYS A 59 -1.63 24.51 -29.16
CA LYS A 59 -0.49 24.97 -28.36
C LYS A 59 -0.92 25.61 -27.04
N ASP A 60 -2.02 26.36 -27.07
CA ASP A 60 -2.58 27.03 -25.91
C ASP A 60 -3.60 26.11 -25.23
N LEU A 61 -3.13 25.27 -24.31
CA LEU A 61 -3.97 24.35 -23.56
C LEU A 61 -4.81 25.05 -22.51
N ASP A 62 -4.36 26.18 -21.98
CA ASP A 62 -5.07 26.91 -20.93
C ASP A 62 -6.39 27.47 -21.46
N SER A 63 -6.36 28.05 -22.67
CA SER A 63 -7.59 28.50 -23.34
C SER A 63 -8.56 27.34 -23.61
N VAL A 64 -8.06 26.18 -24.05
CA VAL A 64 -8.89 25.00 -24.31
C VAL A 64 -9.50 24.47 -22.99
N ALA A 65 -8.71 24.43 -21.92
CA ALA A 65 -9.13 24.00 -20.60
C ALA A 65 -10.23 24.91 -20.04
N GLN A 66 -10.08 26.24 -20.15
CA GLN A 66 -11.10 27.18 -19.71
C GLN A 66 -12.40 27.04 -20.50
N ILE A 67 -12.33 26.88 -21.83
CA ILE A 67 -13.53 26.69 -22.66
C ILE A 67 -14.22 25.36 -22.30
N ALA A 68 -13.46 24.28 -22.10
CA ALA A 68 -14.00 22.99 -21.70
C ALA A 68 -14.67 23.06 -20.33
N LEU A 69 -14.02 23.68 -19.34
CA LEU A 69 -14.58 23.85 -18.00
C LEU A 69 -15.83 24.73 -18.01
N GLN A 70 -15.83 25.81 -18.79
CA GLN A 70 -17.00 26.68 -18.93
C GLN A 70 -18.20 25.92 -19.50
N LYS A 71 -18.00 25.12 -20.55
CA LYS A 71 -19.06 24.27 -21.11
C LYS A 71 -19.50 23.17 -20.15
N TYR A 72 -18.57 22.58 -19.43
CA TYR A 72 -18.83 21.57 -18.41
C TYR A 72 -19.84 22.10 -17.37
N HIS A 73 -19.62 23.32 -16.90
CA HIS A 73 -20.52 23.99 -15.95
C HIS A 73 -21.82 24.46 -16.58
N SER A 74 -21.80 25.05 -17.79
CA SER A 74 -23.02 25.57 -18.42
C SER A 74 -24.03 24.47 -18.78
N GLU A 75 -23.55 23.27 -19.05
CA GLU A 75 -24.39 22.08 -19.31
C GLU A 75 -24.79 21.33 -18.03
N ASN A 76 -24.50 21.88 -16.83
CA ASN A 76 -24.78 21.26 -15.53
C ASN A 76 -24.25 19.83 -15.41
N SER A 77 -23.03 19.59 -15.91
CA SER A 77 -22.41 18.28 -15.79
C SER A 77 -22.06 17.97 -14.34
N ASP A 78 -22.37 16.75 -13.89
CA ASP A 78 -22.04 16.27 -12.55
C ASP A 78 -20.61 15.74 -12.51
N PHE A 79 -19.74 16.49 -11.81
CA PHE A 79 -18.35 16.11 -11.61
C PHE A 79 -18.23 14.73 -10.98
N PHE A 80 -19.05 14.38 -9.99
CA PHE A 80 -18.91 13.08 -9.31
C PHE A 80 -19.15 11.91 -10.27
N SER A 81 -20.24 11.96 -11.05
CA SER A 81 -20.56 10.96 -12.06
C SER A 81 -19.48 10.85 -13.15
N ASP A 82 -19.02 11.98 -13.68
CA ASP A 82 -18.04 11.96 -14.78
C ASP A 82 -16.63 11.61 -14.29
N TRP A 83 -16.26 11.98 -13.07
CA TRP A 83 -15.03 11.50 -12.42
C TRP A 83 -15.05 9.98 -12.22
N GLN A 84 -16.17 9.39 -11.78
CA GLN A 84 -16.29 7.93 -11.69
C GLN A 84 -16.11 7.25 -13.05
N LYS A 85 -16.69 7.83 -14.12
CA LYS A 85 -16.51 7.34 -15.50
C LYS A 85 -15.06 7.51 -15.97
N TYR A 86 -14.43 8.65 -15.66
CA TYR A 86 -13.02 8.91 -15.93
C TYR A 86 -12.13 7.83 -15.31
N CYS A 87 -12.26 7.58 -14.00
CA CYS A 87 -11.52 6.53 -13.30
C CYS A 87 -11.79 5.13 -13.87
N LYS A 88 -13.03 4.81 -14.27
CA LYS A 88 -13.38 3.51 -14.88
C LYS A 88 -12.70 3.29 -16.23
N ALA A 89 -12.42 4.35 -16.99
CA ALA A 89 -11.71 4.25 -18.27
C ALA A 89 -10.20 3.98 -18.10
N LEU A 90 -9.65 4.16 -16.89
CA LEU A 90 -8.24 3.98 -16.56
C LEU A 90 -7.96 2.60 -15.95
N LYS A 91 -6.68 2.23 -15.94
CA LYS A 91 -6.19 0.98 -15.35
C LYS A 91 -4.96 1.22 -14.47
N GLY A 92 -4.63 0.22 -13.67
CA GLY A 92 -3.42 0.18 -12.84
C GLY A 92 -3.18 1.46 -12.05
N ARG A 93 -1.95 1.97 -12.16
CA ARG A 93 -1.47 3.19 -11.52
C ARG A 93 -2.34 4.41 -11.85
N LEU A 94 -2.66 4.62 -13.13
CA LEU A 94 -3.40 5.80 -13.58
C LEU A 94 -4.78 5.89 -12.92
N ARG A 95 -5.46 4.75 -12.78
CA ARG A 95 -6.75 4.69 -12.08
C ARG A 95 -6.60 5.01 -10.59
N ALA A 96 -5.59 4.46 -9.92
CA ALA A 96 -5.35 4.70 -8.51
C ALA A 96 -5.10 6.19 -8.23
N VAL A 97 -4.19 6.81 -9.00
CA VAL A 97 -3.87 8.24 -8.91
C VAL A 97 -5.10 9.10 -9.15
N ALA A 98 -5.85 8.88 -10.24
CA ALA A 98 -7.05 9.66 -10.55
C ALA A 98 -8.17 9.50 -9.50
N THR A 99 -8.27 8.31 -8.89
CA THR A 99 -9.23 8.07 -7.80
C THR A 99 -8.83 8.88 -6.57
N PHE A 100 -7.54 8.88 -6.22
CA PHE A 100 -7.07 9.61 -5.05
C PHE A 100 -7.17 11.14 -5.27
N GLU A 101 -6.74 11.65 -6.43
CA GLU A 101 -6.85 13.08 -6.78
C GLU A 101 -8.31 13.58 -6.72
N GLY A 102 -9.26 12.82 -7.29
CA GLY A 102 -10.67 13.22 -7.25
C GLY A 102 -11.29 13.14 -5.85
N ALA A 103 -10.88 12.17 -5.03
CA ALA A 103 -11.31 12.09 -3.64
C ALA A 103 -10.82 13.29 -2.82
N ILE A 104 -9.56 13.69 -3.00
CA ILE A 104 -8.99 14.89 -2.37
C ILE A 104 -9.81 16.13 -2.76
N TYR A 105 -10.02 16.33 -4.07
CA TYR A 105 -10.76 17.48 -4.59
C TYR A 105 -12.20 17.57 -4.04
N LEU A 106 -12.89 16.44 -3.87
CA LEU A 106 -14.23 16.41 -3.29
C LEU A 106 -14.22 16.71 -1.79
N ALA A 107 -13.32 16.06 -1.05
CA ALA A 107 -13.23 16.19 0.40
C ALA A 107 -12.77 17.59 0.83
N GLU A 108 -11.86 18.21 0.08
CA GLU A 108 -11.37 19.57 0.33
C GLU A 108 -12.51 20.59 0.46
N LYS A 109 -13.54 20.46 -0.38
CA LYS A 109 -14.71 21.36 -0.37
C LYS A 109 -15.55 21.25 0.91
N CYS A 110 -15.46 20.12 1.61
CA CYS A 110 -16.24 19.83 2.81
C CYS A 110 -15.47 20.14 4.11
N ILE A 111 -14.14 20.25 4.06
CA ILE A 111 -13.30 20.44 5.24
C ILE A 111 -13.11 21.95 5.50
N PRO A 112 -13.43 22.48 6.68
CA PRO A 112 -13.23 23.90 6.97
C PRO A 112 -11.76 24.25 7.25
N GLU A 113 -11.41 25.53 7.10
CA GLU A 113 -10.15 26.07 7.63
C GLU A 113 -10.20 26.12 9.18
N PRO A 114 -9.06 25.98 9.89
CA PRO A 114 -7.69 25.85 9.36
C PRO A 114 -7.24 24.41 9.07
N VAL A 115 -8.08 23.42 9.39
CA VAL A 115 -7.75 21.98 9.34
C VAL A 115 -7.45 21.52 7.91
N ARG A 116 -8.12 22.12 6.93
CA ARG A 116 -7.98 21.80 5.50
C ARG A 116 -6.52 21.80 5.03
N ARG A 117 -5.71 22.80 5.40
CA ARG A 117 -4.32 22.90 4.94
C ARG A 117 -3.45 21.74 5.41
N ALA A 118 -3.46 21.45 6.72
CA ALA A 118 -2.69 20.33 7.26
C ALA A 118 -3.14 18.99 6.65
N TRP A 119 -4.44 18.81 6.46
CA TRP A 119 -4.98 17.62 5.79
C TRP A 119 -4.56 17.51 4.32
N LEU A 120 -4.57 18.63 3.57
CA LEU A 120 -4.12 18.68 2.18
C LEU A 120 -2.64 18.31 2.07
N ASP A 121 -1.78 18.83 2.94
CA ASP A 121 -0.35 18.52 2.91
C ASP A 121 -0.10 17.01 3.05
N VAL A 122 -0.74 16.36 4.04
CA VAL A 122 -0.67 14.91 4.23
C VAL A 122 -1.18 14.15 3.00
N CYS A 123 -2.33 14.56 2.46
CA CYS A 123 -2.92 13.89 1.30
C CYS A 123 -2.07 14.04 0.03
N LEU A 124 -1.44 15.20 -0.18
CA LEU A 124 -0.56 15.45 -1.32
C LEU A 124 0.76 14.68 -1.19
N CYS A 125 1.30 14.56 0.02
CA CYS A 125 2.45 13.67 0.28
C CYS A 125 2.13 12.23 -0.08
N GLN A 126 0.99 11.70 0.39
CA GLN A 126 0.56 10.34 0.06
C GLN A 126 0.31 10.14 -1.43
N LEU A 127 -0.29 11.13 -2.10
CA LEU A 127 -0.50 11.10 -3.55
C LEU A 127 0.83 11.03 -4.31
N ASN A 128 1.83 11.81 -3.89
CA ASN A 128 3.16 11.77 -4.49
C ASN A 128 3.80 10.40 -4.28
N SER A 129 3.73 9.85 -3.06
CA SER A 129 4.20 8.49 -2.78
C SER A 129 3.52 7.46 -3.69
N LEU A 130 2.20 7.56 -3.89
CA LEU A 130 1.46 6.69 -4.80
C LEU A 130 1.92 6.80 -6.26
N LYS A 131 2.32 8.00 -6.71
CA LYS A 131 2.89 8.21 -8.04
C LYS A 131 4.24 7.48 -8.20
N TYR A 132 5.06 7.39 -7.15
CA TYR A 132 6.37 6.72 -7.22
C TYR A 132 6.34 5.22 -6.88
N LEU A 133 5.43 4.78 -6.01
CA LEU A 133 5.38 3.41 -5.47
C LEU A 133 4.73 2.36 -6.36
N ILE A 134 4.17 2.72 -7.52
CA ILE A 134 3.60 1.75 -8.46
C ILE A 134 4.53 1.63 -9.68
N PRO A 135 5.53 0.73 -9.65
CA PRO A 135 6.18 0.28 -10.87
C PRO A 135 5.16 -0.33 -11.84
N GLU A 136 5.44 -0.25 -13.13
CA GLU A 136 4.63 -0.79 -14.23
C GLU A 136 4.26 -2.27 -14.04
N ILE A 137 3.15 -2.55 -13.36
CA ILE A 137 2.50 -3.88 -13.37
C ILE A 137 2.01 -4.25 -14.79
N GLU A 138 2.01 -3.31 -15.73
CA GLU A 138 1.43 -3.50 -17.07
C GLU A 138 2.39 -4.05 -18.14
N GLY A 139 3.68 -4.25 -17.82
CA GLY A 139 4.68 -4.76 -18.78
C GLY A 139 4.61 -6.25 -19.16
N GLN A 140 3.79 -7.08 -18.49
CA GLN A 140 3.78 -8.55 -18.70
C GLN A 140 2.42 -9.16 -19.08
N SER A 141 1.48 -8.42 -19.68
CA SER A 141 0.28 -9.04 -20.30
C SER A 141 0.42 -9.20 -21.81
N GLY A 142 1.52 -9.82 -22.23
CA GLY A 142 1.71 -10.32 -23.58
C GLY A 142 0.71 -11.44 -23.91
N ARG A 143 -0.33 -11.08 -24.68
CA ARG A 143 -1.12 -11.94 -25.59
C ARG A 143 -1.05 -13.45 -25.35
N LYS A 144 -2.10 -14.02 -24.76
CA LYS A 144 -2.66 -15.31 -25.22
C LYS A 144 -4.19 -15.25 -25.24
N ARG A 145 -4.74 -14.88 -26.41
CA ARG A 145 -6.08 -15.33 -26.81
C ARG A 145 -6.04 -16.85 -26.91
N LYS A 146 -6.58 -17.56 -25.93
CA LYS A 146 -7.02 -18.95 -26.12
C LYS A 146 -8.53 -18.91 -26.32
N ARG A 147 -8.96 -19.13 -27.57
CA ARG A 147 -10.36 -19.40 -27.90
C ARG A 147 -10.76 -20.65 -27.11
N PHE A 148 -11.75 -20.54 -26.24
CA PHE A 148 -12.47 -21.71 -25.74
C PHE A 148 -13.70 -21.92 -26.61
N SER A 149 -13.59 -22.88 -27.52
CA SER A 149 -14.72 -23.55 -28.15
C SER A 149 -15.06 -24.79 -27.31
N LYS A 150 -16.21 -24.73 -26.64
CA LYS A 150 -17.22 -25.77 -26.43
C LYS A 150 -16.80 -27.26 -26.60
N GLY A 151 -16.92 -28.01 -25.49
CA GLY A 151 -17.48 -29.37 -25.43
C GLY A 151 -16.56 -30.55 -25.70
N LEU A 152 -16.29 -31.36 -24.66
CA LEU A 152 -16.60 -32.80 -24.67
C LEU A 152 -16.51 -33.36 -23.23
N GLU A 153 -17.57 -34.04 -22.82
CA GLU A 153 -17.67 -34.91 -21.66
C GLU A 153 -16.85 -36.20 -21.85
N ASP A 154 -16.76 -36.96 -20.75
CA ASP A 154 -16.31 -38.35 -20.63
C ASP A 154 -14.79 -38.62 -20.66
N TYR A 155 -14.20 -38.86 -19.48
CA TYR A 155 -13.65 -40.17 -19.11
C TYR A 155 -13.10 -40.15 -17.66
N ILE A 156 -13.67 -40.98 -16.78
CA ILE A 156 -13.06 -41.40 -15.50
C ILE A 156 -12.52 -42.83 -15.75
N PRO A 157 -11.32 -43.17 -15.24
CA PRO A 157 -11.32 -44.22 -14.24
C PRO A 157 -10.36 -43.93 -13.07
N ASN A 158 -10.90 -44.21 -11.89
CA ASN A 158 -10.22 -44.33 -10.61
C ASN A 158 -9.91 -45.82 -10.40
N ILE A 159 -8.67 -46.25 -10.20
CA ILE A 159 -8.34 -47.43 -9.36
C ILE A 159 -6.97 -47.23 -8.72
N ALA A 160 -6.94 -47.52 -7.42
CA ALA A 160 -5.84 -47.44 -6.50
C ALA A 160 -4.83 -48.62 -6.60
N ASP A 161 -3.72 -48.40 -5.92
CA ASP A 161 -3.03 -49.34 -5.03
C ASP A 161 -1.84 -50.18 -5.56
N GLN A 162 -0.89 -50.32 -4.63
CA GLN A 162 0.10 -51.39 -4.43
C GLN A 162 1.57 -51.27 -4.92
N THR A 163 2.37 -50.86 -3.92
CA THR A 163 3.53 -51.57 -3.30
C THR A 163 4.91 -51.65 -3.99
N GLN A 164 5.86 -51.03 -3.26
CA GLN A 164 7.11 -51.59 -2.70
C GLN A 164 8.07 -52.41 -3.57
N ARG A 165 9.34 -51.96 -3.60
CA ARG A 165 10.57 -52.68 -3.18
C ARG A 165 11.77 -51.72 -3.33
N GLU A 166 12.36 -51.23 -2.23
CA GLU A 166 13.49 -51.84 -1.50
C GLU A 166 14.83 -51.91 -2.28
N HIS A 167 15.80 -51.07 -1.91
CA HIS A 167 17.18 -51.42 -1.49
C HIS A 167 18.21 -50.28 -1.73
N CYS A 168 18.72 -49.73 -0.62
CA CYS A 168 20.06 -49.12 -0.49
C CYS A 168 21.08 -50.24 -0.17
N PRO A 169 22.42 -50.08 -0.25
CA PRO A 169 23.18 -49.30 0.77
C PRO A 169 24.57 -48.75 0.27
N PRO A 170 25.60 -48.47 1.10
CA PRO A 170 26.09 -47.11 1.36
C PRO A 170 27.62 -46.92 1.12
N LYS A 171 28.15 -45.68 1.18
CA LYS A 171 29.60 -45.44 1.44
C LYS A 171 29.82 -44.15 2.28
N VAL A 172 30.21 -44.29 3.55
CA VAL A 172 31.57 -44.26 4.16
C VAL A 172 31.99 -42.86 4.63
N ILE A 173 32.17 -42.78 5.95
CA ILE A 173 32.70 -41.69 6.77
C ILE A 173 34.24 -41.61 6.64
N LYS A 174 34.80 -40.40 6.64
CA LYS A 174 36.15 -40.14 7.18
C LYS A 174 36.19 -38.77 7.89
N ALA A 175 36.76 -38.78 9.09
CA ALA A 175 37.08 -37.62 9.92
C ALA A 175 38.61 -37.43 9.99
N ALA A 176 39.07 -36.18 10.14
CA ALA A 176 40.15 -35.75 11.05
C ALA A 176 40.47 -34.24 10.92
N ASP A 177 40.58 -33.61 12.09
CA ASP A 177 40.92 -32.23 12.57
C ASP A 177 42.32 -31.64 12.20
N PRO A 178 42.84 -30.48 12.72
CA PRO A 178 42.24 -29.29 13.39
C PRO A 178 42.84 -27.86 13.04
N GLN A 179 42.08 -26.77 13.37
CA GLN A 179 42.45 -25.39 13.85
C GLN A 179 43.33 -24.43 12.96
N PRO A 180 43.28 -23.07 13.08
CA PRO A 180 43.01 -22.26 14.29
C PRO A 180 42.05 -21.04 14.19
N ARG A 181 41.75 -20.53 15.39
CA ARG A 181 40.88 -19.40 15.78
C ARG A 181 41.30 -18.06 15.16
N LEU A 182 40.33 -17.19 14.86
CA LEU A 182 40.48 -15.73 14.93
C LEU A 182 39.10 -15.03 15.10
N ALA A 183 39.05 -14.23 16.17
CA ALA A 183 38.19 -13.06 16.44
C ALA A 183 36.65 -13.21 16.45
N THR A 184 36.13 -13.27 17.67
CA THR A 184 34.78 -12.86 18.09
C THR A 184 34.47 -11.41 17.67
N SER A 185 33.43 -11.23 16.86
CA SER A 185 32.70 -9.96 16.70
C SER A 185 31.57 -9.86 17.75
N PRO A 186 31.17 -8.64 18.14
CA PRO A 186 30.32 -8.40 19.31
C PRO A 186 28.91 -8.93 19.11
N SER A 187 28.39 -9.49 20.19
CA SER A 187 27.10 -10.14 20.36
C SER A 187 25.93 -9.28 19.85
N ASP A 188 25.16 -9.85 18.94
CA ASP A 188 23.78 -9.43 18.65
C ASP A 188 22.94 -9.72 19.91
N PRO A 189 22.30 -8.72 20.56
CA PRO A 189 21.47 -8.98 21.73
C PRO A 189 20.15 -9.58 21.24
N THR A 190 20.17 -10.88 21.00
CA THR A 190 18.95 -11.68 20.87
C THR A 190 18.31 -11.72 22.26
N LEU A 191 17.07 -11.25 22.37
CA LEU A 191 16.27 -11.42 23.58
C LEU A 191 16.39 -12.88 24.07
N PRO A 192 16.64 -13.12 25.38
CA PRO A 192 16.89 -14.46 25.89
C PRO A 192 15.66 -15.35 25.67
N PRO A 193 15.86 -16.64 25.31
CA PRO A 193 14.77 -17.60 25.07
C PRO A 193 14.18 -18.07 26.41
N SER A 194 13.49 -17.19 27.12
CA SER A 194 12.46 -17.60 28.06
C SER A 194 11.26 -18.11 27.24
N ALA A 195 10.45 -19.01 27.79
CA ALA A 195 9.28 -19.56 27.09
C ALA A 195 8.26 -18.44 26.79
N GLN A 196 8.47 -17.72 25.68
CA GLN A 196 7.70 -16.56 25.29
C GLN A 196 6.26 -17.00 25.04
N ARG A 197 5.33 -16.43 25.81
CA ARG A 197 3.91 -16.63 25.59
C ARG A 197 3.52 -15.79 24.39
N VAL A 198 3.30 -16.44 23.25
CA VAL A 198 2.90 -15.76 22.03
C VAL A 198 1.39 -15.89 21.85
N ALA A 199 0.70 -14.76 21.85
CA ALA A 199 -0.68 -14.68 21.39
C ALA A 199 -0.70 -14.66 19.86
N VAL A 200 -1.47 -15.57 19.27
CA VAL A 200 -1.60 -15.80 17.82
C VAL A 200 -3.05 -15.70 17.40
N MET A 201 -3.32 -15.69 16.09
CA MET A 201 -4.67 -15.68 15.53
C MET A 201 -5.48 -14.43 15.93
N ALA A 202 -4.89 -13.25 15.74
CA ALA A 202 -5.55 -11.96 15.97
C ALA A 202 -6.86 -11.83 15.18
N ASP A 203 -7.87 -11.20 15.76
CA ASP A 203 -9.10 -10.80 15.05
C ASP A 203 -8.79 -9.61 14.14
N VAL A 204 -8.96 -9.79 12.83
CA VAL A 204 -8.58 -8.82 11.78
C VAL A 204 -9.32 -7.49 11.95
N ASP A 205 -10.62 -7.55 12.26
CA ASP A 205 -11.45 -6.35 12.36
C ASP A 205 -11.04 -5.52 13.56
N LYS A 206 -10.66 -6.18 14.66
CA LYS A 206 -10.17 -5.51 15.86
C LYS A 206 -8.73 -5.03 15.71
N ALA A 207 -7.86 -5.83 15.10
CA ALA A 207 -6.47 -5.45 14.85
C ALA A 207 -6.36 -4.20 13.98
N LYS A 208 -7.30 -3.99 13.05
CA LYS A 208 -7.38 -2.79 12.20
C LYS A 208 -7.43 -1.48 12.98
N ASP A 209 -8.16 -1.46 14.10
CA ASP A 209 -8.34 -0.25 14.90
C ASP A 209 -7.03 0.19 15.54
N TYR A 210 -6.14 -0.77 15.81
CA TYR A 210 -4.81 -0.56 16.39
C TYR A 210 -3.70 -0.37 15.34
N LEU A 211 -3.73 -1.15 14.25
CA LEU A 211 -2.68 -1.14 13.23
C LEU A 211 -2.77 0.04 12.24
N ARG A 212 -3.80 0.91 12.34
CA ARG A 212 -3.98 2.15 11.55
C ARG A 212 -3.74 1.96 10.03
N GLY A 213 -3.77 3.05 9.27
CA GLY A 213 -3.82 2.97 7.80
C GLY A 213 -2.61 2.27 7.18
N TYR A 214 -1.40 2.64 7.61
CA TYR A 214 -0.16 2.21 6.95
C TYR A 214 0.18 0.75 7.25
N LEU A 215 0.25 0.36 8.53
CA LEU A 215 0.57 -1.03 8.90
C LEU A 215 -0.55 -1.99 8.51
N PHE A 216 -1.82 -1.63 8.72
CA PHE A 216 -2.93 -2.50 8.31
C PHE A 216 -2.94 -2.72 6.79
N MET A 217 -2.60 -1.70 5.99
CA MET A 217 -2.43 -1.87 4.55
C MET A 217 -1.28 -2.82 4.23
N GLY A 218 -0.14 -2.68 4.90
CA GLY A 218 1.01 -3.58 4.74
C GLY A 218 0.65 -5.03 5.07
N THR A 219 -0.08 -5.25 6.16
CA THR A 219 -0.60 -6.56 6.54
C THR A 219 -1.57 -7.10 5.51
N LYS A 220 -2.54 -6.30 5.05
CA LYS A 220 -3.51 -6.71 4.03
C LYS A 220 -2.85 -7.08 2.69
N LEU A 221 -1.78 -6.39 2.33
CA LEU A 221 -1.05 -6.64 1.10
C LEU A 221 -0.02 -7.77 1.21
N SER A 222 0.29 -8.23 2.42
CA SER A 222 1.21 -9.35 2.67
C SER A 222 0.74 -10.64 1.97
N HIS A 223 1.70 -11.45 1.55
CA HIS A 223 1.44 -12.77 0.96
C HIS A 223 0.71 -13.67 1.96
N MET A 224 1.11 -13.66 3.23
CA MET A 224 0.46 -14.48 4.26
C MET A 224 -1.03 -14.14 4.42
N ARG A 225 -1.39 -12.85 4.51
CA ARG A 225 -2.81 -12.47 4.62
C ARG A 225 -3.62 -12.89 3.40
N LYS A 226 -3.08 -12.68 2.20
CA LYS A 226 -3.73 -13.11 0.95
C LYS A 226 -3.98 -14.62 0.95
N GLN A 227 -3.03 -15.41 1.46
CA GLN A 227 -3.18 -16.86 1.57
C GLN A 227 -4.29 -17.27 2.55
N GLU A 228 -4.40 -16.59 3.69
CA GLU A 228 -5.48 -16.83 4.66
C GLU A 228 -6.86 -16.49 4.10
N GLU A 229 -6.98 -15.39 3.36
CA GLU A 229 -8.22 -15.00 2.66
C GLU A 229 -8.62 -16.05 1.62
N HIS A 230 -7.66 -16.58 0.85
CA HIS A 230 -7.92 -17.66 -0.10
C HIS A 230 -8.38 -18.96 0.57
N ARG A 231 -7.94 -19.22 1.81
CA ARG A 231 -8.36 -20.37 2.63
C ARG A 231 -9.66 -20.15 3.39
N GLN A 232 -10.38 -19.06 3.09
CA GLN A 232 -11.64 -18.65 3.75
C GLN A 232 -11.49 -18.28 5.24
N SER A 233 -10.27 -17.99 5.72
CA SER A 233 -10.05 -17.43 7.06
C SER A 233 -10.17 -15.90 7.03
N ALA A 234 -11.40 -15.40 6.90
CA ALA A 234 -11.65 -13.96 6.75
C ALA A 234 -11.46 -13.18 8.07
N ARG A 235 -11.75 -13.80 9.21
CA ARG A 235 -11.83 -13.11 10.51
C ARG A 235 -10.54 -13.14 11.32
N LEU A 236 -9.80 -14.25 11.31
CA LEU A 236 -8.58 -14.40 12.09
C LEU A 236 -7.35 -14.36 11.19
N THR A 237 -6.25 -13.86 11.73
CA THR A 237 -4.98 -13.71 11.02
C THR A 237 -3.80 -14.10 11.92
N ASP A 238 -2.84 -14.83 11.36
CA ASP A 238 -1.57 -15.13 12.00
C ASP A 238 -0.51 -14.05 11.69
N THR A 239 -0.88 -13.04 10.90
CA THR A 239 -0.01 -11.92 10.51
C THR A 239 0.26 -10.94 11.64
N VAL A 240 -0.46 -11.06 12.76
CA VAL A 240 -0.29 -10.21 13.92
C VAL A 240 -0.15 -11.14 15.11
N ARG A 241 0.98 -11.05 15.79
CA ARG A 241 1.31 -11.86 16.96
C ARG A 241 1.81 -10.95 18.06
N LEU A 242 1.47 -11.28 19.30
CA LEU A 242 1.94 -10.52 20.45
C LEU A 242 2.73 -11.44 21.36
N HIS A 243 4.00 -11.12 21.54
CA HIS A 243 4.89 -11.81 22.46
C HIS A 243 4.79 -11.12 23.81
N LEU A 244 4.19 -11.83 24.76
CA LEU A 244 4.02 -11.36 26.13
C LEU A 244 5.31 -11.61 26.93
N PRO A 245 5.65 -10.71 27.86
CA PRO A 245 6.81 -10.87 28.71
C PRO A 245 6.67 -12.03 29.69
N ALA A 246 7.80 -12.39 30.30
CA ALA A 246 7.82 -13.40 31.35
C ALA A 246 7.39 -12.78 32.69
N GLU A 247 7.80 -11.55 32.96
CA GLU A 247 7.49 -10.82 34.19
C GLU A 247 6.48 -9.70 33.95
N VAL A 248 5.80 -9.28 35.02
CA VAL A 248 4.92 -8.12 34.99
C VAL A 248 5.80 -6.87 34.93
N ASP A 249 5.38 -5.87 34.18
CA ASP A 249 6.10 -4.61 33.90
C ASP A 249 7.28 -4.72 32.91
N GLU A 250 7.58 -5.91 32.37
CA GLU A 250 8.49 -6.03 31.22
C GLU A 250 7.79 -5.59 29.91
N ASP A 251 8.59 -5.18 28.92
CA ASP A 251 8.06 -4.81 27.61
C ASP A 251 7.48 -6.01 26.84
N CYS A 252 6.42 -5.75 26.08
CA CYS A 252 5.85 -6.69 25.12
C CYS A 252 6.47 -6.48 23.73
N MET A 253 6.44 -7.49 22.87
CA MET A 253 6.82 -7.33 21.46
C MET A 253 5.63 -7.65 20.56
N LEU A 254 5.17 -6.66 19.80
CA LEU A 254 4.21 -6.84 18.73
C LEU A 254 4.94 -7.21 17.44
N GLU A 255 4.62 -8.37 16.91
CA GLU A 255 5.09 -8.86 15.62
C GLU A 255 3.99 -8.68 14.57
N VAL A 256 4.30 -7.98 13.49
CA VAL A 256 3.38 -7.74 12.37
C VAL A 256 4.05 -8.16 11.08
N ARG A 257 3.41 -9.07 10.33
CA ARG A 257 3.82 -9.36 8.96
C ARG A 257 3.27 -8.31 8.01
N VAL A 258 4.16 -7.75 7.20
CA VAL A 258 3.86 -6.71 6.21
C VAL A 258 4.49 -7.06 4.87
N CYS A 259 3.93 -6.54 3.78
CA CYS A 259 4.59 -6.65 2.48
C CYS A 259 5.92 -5.89 2.45
N ARG A 260 6.85 -6.34 1.59
CA ARG A 260 8.21 -5.79 1.47
C ARG A 260 8.28 -4.27 1.33
N SER A 261 7.43 -3.68 0.49
CA SER A 261 7.47 -2.23 0.25
C SER A 261 7.20 -1.42 1.52
N ILE A 262 6.36 -1.94 2.42
CA ILE A 262 6.00 -1.27 3.67
C ILE A 262 7.11 -1.47 4.70
N GLY A 263 7.67 -2.67 4.82
CA GLY A 263 8.79 -2.89 5.74
C GLY A 263 10.07 -2.16 5.31
N ASP A 264 10.36 -2.04 4.01
CA ASP A 264 11.47 -1.23 3.51
C ASP A 264 11.28 0.26 3.87
N ALA A 265 10.07 0.80 3.69
CA ALA A 265 9.75 2.19 4.06
C ALA A 265 9.88 2.45 5.58
N ILE A 266 9.44 1.51 6.42
CA ILE A 266 9.60 1.61 7.87
C ILE A 266 11.07 1.53 8.27
N SER A 267 11.85 0.67 7.61
CA SER A 267 13.29 0.55 7.84
C SER A 267 14.02 1.85 7.55
N GLU A 268 13.63 2.54 6.47
CA GLU A 268 14.16 3.85 6.10
C GLU A 268 13.73 4.92 7.12
N ALA A 269 12.44 5.04 7.42
CA ALA A 269 11.91 6.02 8.38
C ALA A 269 12.59 5.89 9.75
N ARG A 270 12.78 4.66 10.25
CA ARG A 270 13.51 4.38 11.48
C ARG A 270 14.94 4.95 11.50
N ALA A 271 15.61 4.97 10.35
CA ALA A 271 16.98 5.44 10.23
C ALA A 271 17.09 6.96 10.01
N THR A 272 16.05 7.60 9.49
CA THR A 272 16.12 8.99 9.01
C THR A 272 15.22 9.97 9.74
N SER A 273 14.05 9.54 10.23
CA SER A 273 13.02 10.44 10.78
C SER A 273 12.08 9.73 11.76
N MET A 274 12.21 10.05 13.06
CA MET A 274 11.23 9.63 14.06
C MET A 274 9.81 10.19 13.79
N GLY A 275 9.70 11.33 13.10
CA GLY A 275 8.42 11.89 12.68
C GLY A 275 7.72 11.01 11.65
N ASP A 276 8.45 10.55 10.63
CA ASP A 276 7.92 9.66 9.60
C ASP A 276 7.55 8.31 10.23
N LEU A 277 8.36 7.82 11.17
CA LEU A 277 8.06 6.61 11.93
C LEU A 277 6.78 6.78 12.77
N THR A 278 6.55 7.96 13.36
CA THR A 278 5.31 8.28 14.08
C THR A 278 4.11 8.22 13.15
N GLU A 279 4.21 8.81 11.95
CA GLU A 279 3.12 8.76 10.95
C GLU A 279 2.82 7.33 10.51
N MET A 280 3.85 6.52 10.29
CA MET A 280 3.71 5.12 9.83
C MET A 280 3.12 4.19 10.90
N LEU A 281 3.56 4.31 12.16
CA LEU A 281 3.04 3.48 13.27
C LEU A 281 1.71 4.01 13.81
N GLY A 282 1.48 5.32 13.68
CA GLY A 282 0.39 6.06 14.31
C GLY A 282 0.64 6.32 15.80
N ASP A 283 -0.02 7.35 16.32
CA ASP A 283 0.18 7.86 17.69
C ASP A 283 0.04 6.77 18.78
N TYR A 284 -0.84 5.79 18.58
CA TYR A 284 -1.08 4.73 19.55
C TYR A 284 0.14 3.81 19.71
N LEU A 285 0.61 3.19 18.62
CA LEU A 285 1.74 2.26 18.68
C LEU A 285 3.05 3.01 18.89
N PHE A 286 3.21 4.20 18.30
CA PHE A 286 4.38 5.03 18.53
C PHE A 286 4.46 5.48 19.99
N GLY A 287 3.34 5.92 20.59
CA GLY A 287 3.29 6.29 22.01
C GLY A 287 3.59 5.13 22.94
N ALA A 288 3.06 3.93 22.62
CA ALA A 288 3.34 2.71 23.37
C ALA A 288 4.80 2.25 23.29
N MET A 289 5.42 2.41 22.11
CA MET A 289 6.85 2.20 21.92
C MET A 289 7.67 3.26 22.67
N GLU A 290 7.27 4.53 22.61
CA GLU A 290 7.96 5.62 23.28
C GLU A 290 7.96 5.51 24.81
N GLY A 291 6.92 4.87 25.37
CA GLY A 291 6.77 4.57 26.79
C GLY A 291 7.31 3.20 27.22
N SER A 292 7.96 2.44 26.33
CA SER A 292 8.61 1.17 26.68
C SER A 292 9.89 1.38 27.50
N HIS A 293 10.26 0.41 28.33
CA HIS A 293 11.52 0.44 29.07
C HIS A 293 12.73 0.41 28.13
N TRP A 294 12.63 -0.32 27.02
CA TRP A 294 13.64 -0.32 25.98
C TRP A 294 13.91 1.09 25.45
N ARG A 295 12.86 1.86 25.16
CA ARG A 295 13.03 3.23 24.67
C ARG A 295 13.58 4.15 25.74
N GLU A 296 13.18 3.98 26.99
CA GLU A 296 13.74 4.72 28.12
C GLU A 296 15.26 4.51 28.25
N GLU A 297 15.72 3.27 28.10
CA GLU A 297 17.14 2.92 28.09
C GLU A 297 17.88 3.54 26.90
N GLU A 298 17.33 3.46 25.69
CA GLU A 298 17.91 4.08 24.50
C GLU A 298 18.11 5.59 24.67
N LYS A 299 17.11 6.29 25.20
CA LYS A 299 17.20 7.74 25.47
C LYS A 299 18.25 8.04 26.52
N SER A 300 18.31 7.22 27.58
CA SER A 300 19.33 7.33 28.64
C SER A 300 20.75 7.13 28.11
N ASN A 301 20.90 6.29 27.09
CA ASN A 301 22.16 6.05 26.36
C ASN A 301 22.43 7.08 25.25
N GLY A 302 21.60 8.12 25.11
CA GLY A 302 21.79 9.22 24.16
C GLY A 302 21.25 8.98 22.75
N MET A 303 20.52 7.89 22.51
CA MET A 303 19.93 7.56 21.21
C MET A 303 18.57 8.26 21.04
N LEU A 304 18.59 9.53 20.64
CA LEU A 304 17.37 10.37 20.55
C LEU A 304 16.70 10.35 19.18
N GLU A 305 17.48 10.35 18.09
CA GLU A 305 16.98 10.55 16.71
C GLU A 305 16.65 9.26 15.95
N SER A 306 16.89 8.10 16.56
CA SER A 306 16.58 6.78 16.00
C SER A 306 16.21 5.81 17.12
N THR A 307 15.75 4.62 16.76
CA THR A 307 15.39 3.59 17.74
C THR A 307 15.61 2.17 17.19
N ASN A 308 16.00 1.25 18.06
CA ASN A 308 16.00 -0.20 17.83
C ASN A 308 14.76 -0.88 18.42
N ALA A 309 13.88 -0.14 19.09
CA ALA A 309 12.56 -0.63 19.54
C ALA A 309 11.65 -1.01 18.36
N VAL A 310 12.02 -0.63 17.14
CA VAL A 310 11.38 -1.05 15.90
C VAL A 310 12.38 -1.76 15.01
N ARG A 311 12.05 -2.97 14.56
CA ARG A 311 12.93 -3.77 13.67
C ARG A 311 12.14 -4.34 12.52
N VAL A 312 12.75 -4.36 11.35
CA VAL A 312 12.23 -5.03 10.17
C VAL A 312 13.20 -6.13 9.80
N LEU A 313 12.70 -7.35 9.72
CA LEU A 313 13.48 -8.56 9.49
C LEU A 313 12.88 -9.34 8.32
N PRO A 314 13.70 -10.07 7.54
CA PRO A 314 13.17 -11.04 6.59
C PRO A 314 12.41 -12.15 7.31
N CYS A 315 11.34 -12.67 6.70
CA CYS A 315 10.66 -13.86 7.23
C CYS A 315 11.50 -15.13 6.97
N GLU A 316 11.54 -16.04 7.94
CA GLU A 316 12.31 -17.29 7.85
C GLU A 316 11.70 -18.32 6.89
N ASP A 317 10.43 -18.14 6.52
CA ASP A 317 9.69 -19.05 5.64
C ASP A 317 9.96 -18.81 4.15
N GLY A 318 10.92 -17.94 3.81
CA GLY A 318 11.28 -17.60 2.44
C GLY A 318 10.22 -16.78 1.69
N SER A 319 9.20 -16.28 2.40
CA SER A 319 8.24 -15.35 1.82
C SER A 319 8.90 -14.00 1.51
N GLU A 320 8.32 -13.27 0.54
CA GLU A 320 8.70 -11.88 0.27
C GLU A 320 8.16 -10.92 1.33
N ASP A 321 7.35 -11.40 2.28
CA ASP A 321 6.89 -10.60 3.40
C ASP A 321 8.06 -10.30 4.35
N GLN A 322 7.93 -9.20 5.08
CA GLN A 322 8.84 -8.82 6.14
C GLN A 322 8.13 -8.90 7.49
N LYS A 323 8.91 -9.23 8.51
CA LYS A 323 8.50 -9.26 9.91
C LYS A 323 8.88 -7.93 10.54
N LEU A 324 7.87 -7.15 10.92
CA LEU A 324 8.02 -5.93 11.72
C LEU A 324 7.86 -6.28 13.19
N GLU A 325 8.86 -5.96 14.01
CA GLU A 325 8.83 -6.09 15.47
C GLU A 325 8.77 -4.68 16.07
N ILE A 326 7.83 -4.48 17.00
CA ILE A 326 7.65 -3.23 17.75
C ILE A 326 7.63 -3.58 19.23
N ILE A 327 8.57 -3.02 19.99
CA ILE A 327 8.58 -3.11 21.45
C ILE A 327 7.55 -2.13 22.01
N LEU A 328 6.71 -2.60 22.93
CA LEU A 328 5.59 -1.86 23.52
C LEU A 328 5.67 -1.93 25.04
N CYS A 329 5.26 -0.86 25.71
CA CYS A 329 5.05 -0.91 27.16
C CYS A 329 4.00 -1.96 27.55
N PHE A 330 4.16 -2.54 28.75
CA PHE A 330 3.34 -3.65 29.26
C PHE A 330 1.83 -3.38 29.18
N GLU A 331 1.38 -2.20 29.61
CA GLU A 331 -0.05 -1.85 29.64
C GLU A 331 -0.69 -1.87 28.26
N THR A 332 0.02 -1.36 27.24
CA THR A 332 -0.49 -1.39 25.86
C THR A 332 -0.49 -2.81 25.30
N GLY A 333 0.54 -3.61 25.60
CA GLY A 333 0.55 -5.02 25.23
C GLY A 333 -0.61 -5.80 25.84
N LYS A 334 -0.90 -5.58 27.13
CA LYS A 334 -2.04 -6.18 27.82
C LYS A 334 -3.40 -5.78 27.24
N GLU A 335 -3.55 -4.51 26.88
CA GLU A 335 -4.75 -4.03 26.18
C GLU A 335 -4.93 -4.75 24.84
N LEU A 336 -3.87 -4.78 24.01
CA LEU A 336 -3.89 -5.48 22.72
C LEU A 336 -4.24 -6.95 22.89
N TYR A 337 -3.63 -7.64 23.85
CA TYR A 337 -3.92 -9.03 24.16
C TYR A 337 -5.42 -9.25 24.41
N THR A 338 -6.01 -8.44 25.29
CA THR A 338 -7.40 -8.56 25.72
C THR A 338 -8.38 -8.24 24.60
N ASN A 339 -8.06 -7.23 23.79
CA ASN A 339 -9.01 -6.73 22.80
C ASN A 339 -8.89 -7.47 21.47
N VAL A 340 -7.68 -7.76 21.00
CA VAL A 340 -7.42 -8.24 19.64
C VAL A 340 -7.37 -9.77 19.55
N PHE A 341 -6.90 -10.45 20.59
CA PHE A 341 -6.67 -11.90 20.55
C PHE A 341 -7.82 -12.67 21.23
N PRO A 342 -8.17 -13.87 20.73
CA PRO A 342 -9.27 -14.68 21.22
C PRO A 342 -8.97 -15.46 22.51
#